data_AF-A0A381FL80-F1
#
_entry.id   AF-A0A381FL80-F1
#
_cell.length_a   1.000
_cell.length_b   1.000
_cell.length_c   1.000
_cell.angle_alpha   90.00
_cell.angle_beta   90.00
_cell.angle_gamma   90.00
#
_symmetry.space_group_name_H-M   'P 1'
#
loop_
_entity.id
_entity.type
_entity.pdbx_description
1 polymer ?
#
loop_
_entity_poly.entity_id
_entity_poly.type
_entity_poly.pdbx_seq_one_letter_code
_entity_poly.pdbx_strand_id
1 'polypeptide(L)'
;MLIETLKAYDEHTEKSTLGKLDVKLSSFIKKGDKYYFVSKLSNNFSFQPKYDVHIPKLTANKLSFILSKIINETCSNPTIDVALNENELKNYEEIILKQIKSLNIETLSEGVYPDFISFLKQEPSKEYAVNKNKKGTAIGFINAKNWPVVERLFGYVENGTAFRLTPVGFLEMKKDEKVFFVISSKNALSTQVSEGMIAGSLIGGVVGGAVAGAIDSKDSQSSRMQKIYIDSLTGAYIFD
;
A
#
# COMPACT_ATOMS: atom_id res chain seq x y z
N MET A 1 7.77 -18.08 8.11
CA MET A 1 7.11 -17.78 6.82
C MET A 1 6.03 -18.82 6.59
N LEU A 2 4.86 -18.41 6.12
CA LEU A 2 3.72 -19.24 5.78
C LEU A 2 3.55 -19.20 4.25
N ILE A 3 3.51 -20.36 3.62
CA ILE A 3 3.15 -20.49 2.20
C ILE A 3 1.65 -20.74 2.14
N GLU A 4 0.90 -19.74 1.68
CA GLU A 4 -0.56 -19.85 1.55
C GLU A 4 -0.93 -20.42 0.17
N THR A 5 -0.28 -19.90 -0.88
CA THR A 5 -0.41 -20.40 -2.24
C THR A 5 0.97 -20.41 -2.91
N LEU A 6 1.33 -21.52 -3.53
CA LEU A 6 2.44 -21.61 -4.46
C LEU A 6 2.06 -22.61 -5.54
N LYS A 7 1.61 -22.12 -6.69
CA LYS A 7 1.12 -22.96 -7.78
C LYS A 7 1.70 -22.47 -9.11
N ALA A 8 2.33 -23.35 -9.85
CA ALA A 8 2.66 -23.15 -11.25
C ALA A 8 1.85 -24.14 -12.08
N TYR A 9 1.13 -23.66 -13.08
CA TYR A 9 0.21 -24.48 -13.86
C TYR A 9 -0.02 -23.88 -15.26
N ASP A 10 -0.56 -24.69 -16.16
CA ASP A 10 -0.99 -24.24 -17.47
C ASP A 10 -2.48 -23.91 -17.45
N GLU A 11 -2.85 -22.73 -17.94
CA GLU A 11 -4.23 -22.30 -18.14
C GLU A 11 -4.57 -22.38 -19.63
N HIS A 12 -5.44 -23.31 -19.98
CA HIS A 12 -5.94 -23.45 -21.35
C HIS A 12 -7.05 -22.42 -21.62
N THR A 13 -6.83 -21.56 -22.60
CA THR A 13 -7.83 -20.64 -23.14
C THR A 13 -8.25 -21.10 -24.54
N GLU A 14 -9.33 -20.55 -25.09
CA GLU A 14 -9.79 -20.87 -26.44
C GLU A 14 -8.73 -20.66 -27.54
N LYS A 15 -7.75 -19.76 -27.29
CA LYS A 15 -6.78 -19.31 -28.31
C LYS A 15 -5.35 -19.77 -28.05
N SER A 16 -5.02 -20.14 -26.81
CA SER A 16 -3.66 -20.54 -26.41
C SER A 16 -3.63 -21.20 -25.04
N THR A 17 -2.49 -21.82 -24.73
CA THR A 17 -2.15 -22.22 -23.35
C THR A 17 -1.26 -21.14 -22.74
N LEU A 18 -1.60 -20.68 -21.54
CA LEU A 18 -0.84 -19.69 -20.77
C LEU A 18 -0.13 -20.38 -19.61
N GLY A 19 1.15 -20.08 -19.39
CA GLY A 19 1.80 -20.47 -18.15
C GLY A 19 1.37 -19.54 -17.02
N LYS A 20 1.03 -20.07 -15.85
CA LYS A 20 0.61 -19.31 -14.67
C LYS A 20 1.52 -19.58 -13.49
N LEU A 21 1.72 -18.55 -12.66
CA LEU A 21 2.36 -18.65 -11.36
C LEU A 21 1.57 -17.84 -10.33
N ASP A 22 0.96 -18.53 -9.37
CA ASP A 22 0.28 -17.96 -8.22
C ASP A 22 1.14 -18.11 -6.98
N VAL A 23 1.45 -16.97 -6.34
CA VAL A 23 2.26 -16.94 -5.13
C VAL A 23 1.58 -16.04 -4.09
N LYS A 24 1.19 -16.63 -2.98
CA LYS A 24 0.75 -15.93 -1.78
C LYS A 24 1.59 -16.40 -0.59
N LEU A 25 2.37 -15.48 -0.04
CA LEU A 25 3.29 -15.74 1.06
C LEU A 25 3.07 -14.70 2.16
N SER A 26 3.12 -15.16 3.41
CA SER A 26 3.06 -14.30 4.59
C SER A 26 4.24 -14.56 5.51
N SER A 27 4.75 -13.52 6.15
CA SER A 27 5.89 -13.61 7.05
C SER A 27 5.55 -13.16 8.45
N PHE A 28 6.22 -13.81 9.40
CA PHE A 28 6.01 -13.63 10.82
C PHE A 28 7.35 -13.74 11.53
N ILE A 29 7.54 -12.91 12.56
CA ILE A 29 8.65 -13.05 13.51
C ILE A 29 8.14 -13.79 14.74
N LYS A 30 8.85 -14.84 15.15
CA LYS A 30 8.59 -15.55 16.40
C LYS A 30 9.29 -14.83 17.55
N LYS A 31 8.56 -14.50 18.61
CA LYS A 31 9.10 -13.97 19.88
C LYS A 31 8.54 -14.83 21.01
N GLY A 32 9.39 -15.64 21.64
CA GLY A 32 8.92 -16.69 22.55
C GLY A 32 8.00 -17.68 21.82
N ASP A 33 6.83 -17.96 22.39
CA ASP A 33 5.82 -18.88 21.81
C ASP A 33 4.78 -18.18 20.92
N LYS A 34 5.01 -16.90 20.59
CA LYS A 34 4.08 -16.09 19.80
C LYS A 34 4.67 -15.69 18.47
N TYR A 35 3.79 -15.48 17.50
CA TYR A 35 4.09 -15.04 16.15
C TYR A 35 3.49 -13.66 15.90
N TYR A 36 4.25 -12.80 15.24
CA TYR A 36 3.84 -11.43 14.93
C TYR A 36 3.97 -11.21 13.44
N PHE A 37 2.90 -10.75 12.80
CA PHE A 37 2.88 -10.51 11.35
C PHE A 37 3.85 -9.39 10.94
N VAL A 38 4.51 -9.56 9.79
CA VAL A 38 5.43 -8.56 9.23
C VAL A 38 5.04 -8.15 7.82
N SER A 39 4.93 -9.10 6.89
CA SER A 39 4.60 -8.80 5.50
C SER A 39 3.77 -9.90 4.85
N LYS A 40 3.09 -9.53 3.76
CA LYS A 40 2.33 -10.40 2.87
C LYS A 40 2.61 -10.00 1.44
N LEU A 41 2.90 -10.97 0.58
CA LEU A 41 2.97 -10.80 -0.87
C LEU A 41 1.93 -11.70 -1.53
N SER A 42 1.19 -11.15 -2.48
CA SER A 42 0.18 -11.87 -3.27
C SER A 42 0.32 -11.47 -4.72
N ASN A 43 0.92 -12.33 -5.53
CA ASN A 43 1.23 -12.06 -6.93
C ASN A 43 0.71 -13.21 -7.82
N ASN A 44 0.08 -12.84 -8.93
CA ASN A 44 -0.26 -13.72 -10.04
C ASN A 44 0.55 -13.29 -11.26
N PHE A 45 1.22 -14.23 -11.91
CA PHE A 45 1.92 -14.01 -13.17
C PHE A 45 1.30 -14.87 -14.26
N SER A 46 1.19 -14.29 -15.46
CA SER A 46 0.77 -14.99 -16.66
C SER A 46 1.86 -14.84 -17.72
N PHE A 47 2.26 -15.96 -18.32
CA PHE A 47 3.28 -16.06 -19.35
C PHE A 47 2.63 -16.53 -20.65
N GLN A 48 2.86 -15.81 -21.73
CA GLN A 48 2.32 -16.12 -23.06
C GLN A 48 3.42 -16.79 -23.89
N PRO A 49 3.28 -18.08 -24.29
CA PRO A 49 4.32 -18.78 -25.04
C PRO A 49 4.77 -18.10 -26.33
N LYS A 50 3.89 -17.27 -26.92
CA LYS A 50 4.19 -16.48 -28.12
C LYS A 50 5.26 -15.40 -27.88
N TYR A 51 5.35 -14.85 -26.68
CA TYR A 51 6.21 -13.72 -26.33
C TYR A 51 7.25 -14.06 -25.26
N ASP A 52 6.92 -14.99 -24.37
CA ASP A 52 7.73 -15.41 -23.24
C ASP A 52 8.46 -16.73 -23.56
N VAL A 53 9.75 -16.61 -23.88
CA VAL A 53 10.61 -17.77 -24.16
C VAL A 53 11.15 -18.35 -22.84
N HIS A 54 11.29 -19.67 -22.76
CA HIS A 54 11.78 -20.39 -21.57
C HIS A 54 10.93 -20.12 -20.31
N ILE A 55 9.60 -20.28 -20.42
CA ILE A 55 8.64 -20.08 -19.32
C ILE A 55 9.11 -20.70 -17.99
N PRO A 56 9.61 -21.97 -17.92
CA PRO A 56 10.09 -22.52 -16.65
C PRO A 56 11.19 -21.67 -15.97
N LYS A 57 12.12 -21.12 -16.77
CA LYS A 57 13.18 -20.23 -16.26
C LYS A 57 12.60 -18.89 -15.80
N LEU A 58 11.64 -18.32 -16.54
CA LEU A 58 10.96 -17.08 -16.15
C LEU A 58 10.18 -17.27 -14.85
N THR A 59 9.45 -18.37 -14.70
CA THR A 59 8.74 -18.77 -13.48
C THR A 59 9.71 -18.87 -12.29
N ALA A 60 10.83 -19.58 -12.45
CA ALA A 60 11.85 -19.70 -11.41
C ALA A 60 12.43 -18.33 -11.00
N ASN A 61 12.72 -17.45 -11.97
CA ASN A 61 13.21 -16.11 -11.71
C ASN A 61 12.19 -15.24 -10.95
N LYS A 62 10.91 -15.29 -11.35
CA LYS A 62 9.83 -14.56 -10.65
C LYS A 62 9.67 -15.07 -9.22
N LEU A 63 9.68 -16.38 -9.01
CA LEU A 63 9.60 -16.97 -7.67
C LEU A 63 10.80 -16.55 -6.80
N SER A 64 12.01 -16.61 -7.34
CA SER A 64 13.23 -16.16 -6.64
C SER A 64 13.16 -14.69 -6.23
N PHE A 65 12.66 -13.82 -7.12
CA PHE A 65 12.43 -12.41 -6.82
C PHE A 65 11.43 -12.21 -5.67
N ILE A 66 10.30 -12.93 -5.69
CA ILE A 66 9.26 -12.81 -4.65
C ILE A 66 9.80 -13.29 -3.30
N LEU A 67 10.51 -14.42 -3.27
CA LEU A 67 11.12 -14.95 -2.06
C LEU A 67 12.16 -13.97 -1.48
N SER A 68 13.03 -13.43 -2.34
CA SER A 68 14.00 -12.42 -1.93
C SER A 68 13.32 -11.17 -1.36
N LYS A 69 12.24 -10.71 -2.01
CA LYS A 69 11.46 -9.56 -1.57
C LYS A 69 10.83 -9.78 -0.20
N ILE A 70 10.13 -10.89 0.02
CA ILE A 70 9.47 -11.14 1.31
C ILE A 70 10.49 -11.35 2.44
N ILE A 71 11.64 -11.97 2.17
CA ILE A 71 12.71 -12.10 3.16
C ILE A 71 13.24 -10.72 3.55
N ASN A 72 13.54 -9.85 2.58
CA ASN A 72 14.02 -8.49 2.84
C ASN A 72 13.00 -7.66 3.63
N GLU A 73 11.72 -7.74 3.28
CA GLU A 73 10.64 -7.09 4.02
C GLU A 73 10.51 -7.65 5.44
N THR A 74 10.68 -8.96 5.63
CA THR A 74 10.62 -9.59 6.96
C THR A 74 11.73 -9.10 7.88
N CYS A 75 12.92 -8.83 7.33
CA CYS A 75 14.06 -8.35 8.10
C CYS A 75 14.03 -6.84 8.36
N SER A 76 13.36 -6.07 7.51
CA SER A 76 13.40 -4.60 7.55
C SER A 76 12.14 -3.96 8.12
N ASN A 77 10.98 -4.60 7.97
CA ASN A 77 9.72 -4.01 8.37
C ASN A 77 9.40 -4.27 9.85
N PRO A 78 8.79 -3.31 10.55
CA PRO A 78 8.26 -3.53 11.88
C PRO A 78 7.10 -4.55 11.87
N THR A 79 6.93 -5.25 12.99
CA THR A 79 5.81 -6.17 13.20
C THR A 79 4.50 -5.42 13.49
N ILE A 80 3.37 -5.94 13.03
CA ILE A 80 2.07 -5.61 13.63
C ILE A 80 2.02 -6.24 15.02
N ASP A 81 1.67 -5.43 16.02
CA ASP A 81 1.69 -5.81 17.43
C ASP A 81 0.43 -6.58 17.85
N VAL A 82 0.20 -7.70 17.17
CA VAL A 82 -0.84 -8.68 17.48
C VAL A 82 -0.16 -10.03 17.64
N ALA A 83 -0.18 -10.55 18.86
CA ALA A 83 0.43 -11.82 19.19
C ALA A 83 -0.48 -12.99 18.76
N LEU A 84 0.06 -13.87 17.92
CA LEU A 84 -0.65 -15.06 17.42
C LEU A 84 -0.02 -16.34 17.97
N ASN A 85 -0.86 -17.31 18.28
CA ASN A 85 -0.47 -18.69 18.48
C ASN A 85 -0.26 -19.39 17.13
N GLU A 86 0.46 -20.51 17.14
CA GLU A 86 0.74 -21.29 15.92
C GLU A 86 -0.54 -21.78 15.21
N ASN A 87 -1.54 -22.22 15.98
CA ASN A 87 -2.83 -22.67 15.44
C ASN A 87 -3.67 -21.51 14.84
N GLU A 88 -3.38 -20.26 15.22
CA GLU A 88 -4.05 -19.06 14.70
C GLU A 88 -3.46 -18.58 13.37
N LEU A 89 -2.26 -19.05 12.98
CA LEU A 89 -1.59 -18.64 11.75
C LEU A 89 -2.41 -18.90 10.48
N LYS A 90 -3.32 -19.87 10.48
CA LYS A 90 -4.19 -20.15 9.33
C LYS A 90 -5.26 -19.07 9.10
N ASN A 91 -5.68 -18.39 10.17
CA ASN A 91 -6.74 -17.37 10.17
C ASN A 91 -6.22 -16.01 10.64
N TYR A 92 -4.90 -15.79 10.52
CA TYR A 92 -4.22 -14.63 11.08
C TYR A 92 -4.81 -13.30 10.61
N GLU A 93 -5.18 -13.20 9.33
CA GLU A 93 -5.70 -11.96 8.73
C GLU A 93 -6.98 -11.52 9.43
N GLU A 94 -7.95 -12.42 9.60
CA GLU A 94 -9.19 -12.11 10.32
C GLU A 94 -8.94 -11.68 11.77
N ILE A 95 -8.03 -12.39 12.47
CA ILE A 95 -7.69 -12.12 13.87
C ILE A 95 -7.04 -10.74 14.01
N ILE A 96 -6.07 -10.43 13.14
CA ILE A 96 -5.37 -9.15 13.16
C ILE A 96 -6.32 -8.01 12.80
N LEU A 97 -7.14 -8.14 11.75
CA LEU A 97 -8.04 -7.08 11.29
C LEU A 97 -9.05 -6.68 12.38
N LYS A 98 -9.49 -7.62 13.22
CA LYS A 98 -10.36 -7.34 14.39
C LYS A 98 -9.67 -6.52 15.49
N GLN A 99 -8.35 -6.50 15.52
CA GLN A 99 -7.55 -5.80 16.55
C GLN A 99 -6.93 -4.49 16.06
N ILE A 100 -6.96 -4.23 14.74
CA ILE A 100 -6.45 -2.98 14.18
C ILE A 100 -7.37 -1.81 14.56
N LYS A 101 -6.82 -0.80 15.26
CA LYS A 101 -7.60 0.33 15.75
C LYS A 101 -8.20 1.16 14.60
N SER A 102 -7.42 1.50 13.56
CA SER A 102 -7.90 2.31 12.43
C SER A 102 -9.12 1.72 11.69
N LEU A 103 -9.30 0.40 11.78
CA LEU A 103 -10.42 -0.31 11.18
C LEU A 103 -11.64 -0.42 12.10
N ASN A 104 -11.46 -0.31 13.41
CA ASN A 104 -12.51 -0.64 14.37
C ASN A 104 -12.96 0.52 15.28
N ILE A 105 -12.30 1.68 15.22
CA ILE A 105 -12.78 2.89 15.90
C ILE A 105 -13.73 3.71 15.03
N GLU A 106 -14.62 4.46 15.69
CA GLU A 106 -15.60 5.34 15.03
C GLU A 106 -14.93 6.58 14.41
N THR A 107 -14.02 7.21 15.14
CA THR A 107 -13.34 8.44 14.74
C THR A 107 -11.85 8.25 14.79
N LEU A 108 -11.16 8.57 13.68
CA LEU A 108 -9.71 8.48 13.59
C LEU A 108 -9.02 9.56 14.44
N SER A 109 -7.86 9.23 15.01
CA SER A 109 -7.08 10.19 15.80
C SER A 109 -6.41 11.23 14.89
N GLU A 110 -6.58 12.50 15.22
CA GLU A 110 -6.05 13.65 14.48
C GLU A 110 -4.51 13.69 14.50
N GLY A 111 -3.89 14.06 13.38
CA GLY A 111 -2.45 14.32 13.30
C GLY A 111 -1.73 13.62 12.16
N VAL A 112 -0.41 13.75 12.13
CA VAL A 112 0.45 13.22 11.06
C VAL A 112 0.93 11.82 11.42
N TYR A 113 0.84 10.91 10.47
CA TYR A 113 1.28 9.53 10.59
C TYR A 113 2.54 9.32 9.77
N PRO A 114 3.70 9.05 10.42
CA PRO A 114 4.94 8.85 9.70
C PRO A 114 4.93 7.59 8.84
N ASP A 115 4.25 6.53 9.30
CA ASP A 115 4.19 5.25 8.62
C ASP A 115 2.80 4.59 8.72
N PHE A 116 2.62 3.48 8.02
CA PHE A 116 1.34 2.78 8.02
C PHE A 116 1.05 2.12 9.38
N ILE A 117 2.06 1.68 10.13
CA ILE A 117 1.87 0.98 11.41
C ILE A 117 1.34 1.93 12.49
N SER A 118 1.91 3.13 12.60
CA SER A 118 1.38 4.21 13.44
C SER A 118 -0.05 4.56 13.07
N PHE A 119 -0.40 4.56 11.77
CA PHE A 119 -1.78 4.70 11.33
C PHE A 119 -2.67 3.54 11.80
N LEU A 120 -2.27 2.28 11.63
CA LEU A 120 -3.03 1.13 12.14
C LEU A 120 -3.29 1.21 13.65
N LYS A 121 -2.30 1.68 14.41
CA LYS A 121 -2.36 1.86 15.87
C LYS A 121 -3.07 3.15 16.31
N GLN A 122 -3.37 4.05 15.37
CA GLN A 122 -3.95 5.36 15.67
C GLN A 122 -3.09 6.16 16.66
N GLU A 123 -1.77 6.12 16.40
CA GLU A 123 -0.73 6.80 17.17
C GLU A 123 -0.05 7.86 16.28
N PRO A 124 -0.68 9.03 16.06
CA PRO A 124 -0.08 10.10 15.27
C PRO A 124 1.17 10.65 15.96
N SER A 125 2.16 11.07 15.17
CA SER A 125 3.39 11.67 15.67
C SER A 125 3.15 13.11 16.13
N LYS A 126 3.77 13.47 17.27
CA LYS A 126 3.81 14.84 17.78
C LYS A 126 4.95 15.66 17.17
N GLU A 127 5.85 15.03 16.43
CA GLU A 127 7.03 15.68 15.86
C GLU A 127 6.72 16.37 14.53
N TYR A 128 5.56 16.08 13.93
CA TYR A 128 5.17 16.56 12.62
C TYR A 128 3.81 17.24 12.65
N ALA A 129 3.64 18.23 11.78
CA ALA A 129 2.36 18.89 11.52
C ALA A 129 2.13 19.03 10.01
N VAL A 130 0.87 19.16 9.63
CA VAL A 130 0.48 19.42 8.23
C VAL A 130 0.87 20.85 7.88
N ASN A 131 1.67 21.02 6.84
CA ASN A 131 1.97 22.32 6.27
C ASN A 131 0.81 22.76 5.37
N LYS A 132 0.28 23.96 5.59
CA LYS A 132 -0.85 24.48 4.81
C LYS A 132 -0.50 25.80 4.15
N ASN A 133 -1.00 25.98 2.93
CA ASN A 133 -0.93 27.29 2.27
C ASN A 133 -1.94 28.28 2.89
N LYS A 134 -1.92 29.53 2.42
CA LYS A 134 -2.85 30.59 2.88
C LYS A 134 -4.34 30.29 2.69
N LYS A 135 -4.69 29.31 1.84
CA LYS A 135 -6.05 28.85 1.59
C LYS A 135 -6.46 27.67 2.48
N GLY A 136 -5.60 27.24 3.41
CA GLY A 136 -5.82 26.08 4.28
C GLY A 136 -5.57 24.74 3.60
N THR A 137 -5.06 24.74 2.37
CA THR A 137 -4.77 23.55 1.57
C THR A 137 -3.46 22.92 2.03
N ALA A 138 -3.45 21.61 2.31
CA ALA A 138 -2.24 20.88 2.69
C ALA A 138 -1.22 20.84 1.54
N ILE A 139 0.00 21.29 1.81
CA ILE A 139 1.12 21.39 0.84
C ILE A 139 2.36 20.63 1.32
N GLY A 140 2.22 19.78 2.33
CA GLY A 140 3.28 18.91 2.83
C GLY A 140 3.26 18.81 4.34
N PHE A 141 4.43 18.51 4.90
CA PHE A 141 4.63 18.37 6.33
C PHE A 141 5.76 19.27 6.82
N ILE A 142 5.67 19.70 8.07
CA ILE A 142 6.75 20.37 8.79
C ILE A 142 7.07 19.60 10.06
N ASN A 143 8.31 19.70 10.52
CA ASN A 143 8.72 19.17 11.82
C ASN A 143 8.46 20.17 12.96
N ALA A 144 8.79 19.79 14.20
CA ALA A 144 8.67 20.64 15.38
C ALA A 144 9.45 21.97 15.32
N LYS A 145 10.41 22.12 14.40
CA LYS A 145 11.15 23.37 14.14
C LYS A 145 10.54 24.18 12.98
N ASN A 146 9.35 23.82 12.50
CA ASN A 146 8.69 24.38 11.33
C ASN A 146 9.49 24.24 10.01
N TRP A 147 10.37 23.24 9.92
CA TRP A 147 11.10 22.99 8.68
C TRP A 147 10.36 21.99 7.80
N PRO A 148 10.31 22.19 6.48
CA PRO A 148 9.72 21.22 5.55
C PRO A 148 10.35 19.84 5.70
N VAL A 149 9.51 18.82 5.75
CA VAL A 149 9.93 17.42 5.75
C VAL A 149 9.94 16.92 4.31
N VAL A 150 11.11 16.43 3.86
CA VAL A 150 11.29 15.84 2.52
C VAL A 150 11.12 14.32 2.52
N GLU A 151 11.20 13.71 3.70
CA GLU A 151 10.98 12.27 3.88
C GLU A 151 9.53 11.88 3.58
N ARG A 152 9.36 10.67 3.06
CA ARG A 152 8.05 10.15 2.68
C ARG A 152 7.28 9.66 3.91
N LEU A 153 6.46 10.53 4.48
CA LEU A 153 5.49 10.14 5.51
C LEU A 153 4.27 9.43 4.90
N PHE A 154 3.54 8.66 5.69
CA PHE A 154 2.34 7.96 5.23
C PHE A 154 1.18 8.90 4.88
N GLY A 155 0.86 9.84 5.77
CA GLY A 155 -0.32 10.68 5.62
C GLY A 155 -0.69 11.44 6.88
N TYR A 156 -1.91 11.97 6.92
CA TYR A 156 -2.47 12.63 8.11
C TYR A 156 -3.96 12.37 8.24
N VAL A 157 -4.49 12.59 9.44
CA VAL A 157 -5.93 12.67 9.70
C VAL A 157 -6.26 14.10 10.08
N GLU A 158 -7.29 14.64 9.44
CA GLU A 158 -7.87 15.94 9.76
C GLU A 158 -9.40 15.85 9.77
N ASN A 159 -10.04 16.31 10.84
CA ASN A 159 -11.50 16.28 11.04
C ASN A 159 -12.09 14.88 10.81
N GLY A 160 -11.47 13.86 11.39
CA GLY A 160 -11.83 12.44 11.24
C GLY A 160 -11.57 11.85 9.86
N THR A 161 -11.07 12.64 8.90
CA THR A 161 -10.81 12.20 7.53
C THR A 161 -9.33 11.89 7.33
N ALA A 162 -9.01 10.67 6.89
CA ALA A 162 -7.64 10.28 6.59
C ALA A 162 -7.23 10.72 5.18
N PHE A 163 -6.00 11.20 5.04
CA PHE A 163 -5.39 11.60 3.79
C PHE A 163 -4.04 10.90 3.61
N ARG A 164 -3.87 10.20 2.51
CA ARG A 164 -2.63 9.51 2.16
C ARG A 164 -1.74 10.40 1.31
N LEU A 165 -0.45 10.49 1.64
CA LEU A 165 0.53 11.09 0.77
C LEU A 165 0.77 10.18 -0.45
N THR A 166 0.63 10.72 -1.65
CA THR A 166 0.82 10.00 -2.92
C THR A 166 1.72 10.80 -3.86
N PRO A 167 2.18 10.21 -4.97
CA PRO A 167 2.90 10.93 -6.03
C PRO A 167 2.20 12.18 -6.57
N VAL A 168 0.86 12.21 -6.50
CA VAL A 168 0.03 13.29 -7.03
C VAL A 168 -0.53 14.19 -5.93
N GLY A 169 0.03 14.12 -4.73
CA GLY A 169 -0.39 14.89 -3.56
C GLY A 169 -1.21 14.07 -2.56
N PHE A 170 -1.99 14.75 -1.73
CA PHE A 170 -2.80 14.12 -0.70
C PHE A 170 -4.13 13.62 -1.26
N LEU A 171 -4.38 12.32 -1.14
CA LEU A 171 -5.66 11.71 -1.51
C LEU A 171 -6.45 11.34 -0.26
N GLU A 172 -7.73 11.71 -0.23
CA GLU A 172 -8.68 11.25 0.78
C GLU A 172 -8.79 9.73 0.76
N MET A 173 -8.59 9.11 1.92
CA MET A 173 -8.86 7.71 2.18
C MET A 173 -10.31 7.56 2.63
N LYS A 174 -11.08 6.85 1.81
CA LYS A 174 -12.43 6.44 2.15
C LYS A 174 -12.42 5.05 2.74
N LYS A 175 -13.46 4.71 3.50
CA LYS A 175 -13.61 3.40 4.13
C LYS A 175 -14.95 2.80 3.74
N ASP A 176 -14.97 1.56 3.29
CA ASP A 176 -16.20 0.78 3.10
C ASP A 176 -16.32 -0.32 4.16
N GLU A 177 -16.61 -1.58 3.81
CA GLU A 177 -16.83 -2.75 4.70
C GLU A 177 -15.56 -3.15 5.48
N LYS A 178 -14.93 -2.19 6.16
CA LYS A 178 -13.72 -2.25 6.97
C LYS A 178 -12.40 -2.27 6.17
N VAL A 179 -12.39 -1.77 4.94
CA VAL A 179 -11.15 -1.56 4.18
C VAL A 179 -11.05 -0.11 3.72
N PHE A 180 -9.83 0.43 3.74
CA PHE A 180 -9.56 1.76 3.21
C PHE A 180 -9.30 1.70 1.70
N PHE A 181 -9.76 2.70 0.97
CA PHE A 181 -9.49 2.88 -0.45
C PHE A 181 -9.29 4.34 -0.80
N VAL A 182 -8.65 4.60 -1.94
CA VAL A 182 -8.57 5.92 -2.56
C VAL A 182 -9.21 5.88 -3.94
N ILE A 183 -9.66 7.03 -4.44
CA ILE A 183 -10.10 7.18 -5.82
C ILE A 183 -8.94 7.77 -6.61
N SER A 184 -8.36 6.99 -7.52
CA SER A 184 -7.22 7.42 -8.34
C SER A 184 -7.10 6.57 -9.62
N SER A 185 -6.13 6.89 -10.47
CA SER A 185 -5.71 6.02 -11.56
C SER A 185 -4.46 5.21 -11.17
N LYS A 186 -4.30 4.02 -11.76
CA LYS A 186 -3.11 3.20 -11.54
C LYS A 186 -1.82 3.95 -11.87
N ASN A 187 -1.83 4.73 -12.96
CA ASN A 187 -0.67 5.52 -13.39
C ASN A 187 -0.29 6.60 -12.38
N ALA A 188 -1.29 7.30 -11.82
CA ALA A 188 -1.05 8.33 -10.81
C ALA A 188 -0.38 7.75 -9.55
N LEU A 189 -0.77 6.56 -9.11
CA LEU A 189 -0.19 5.92 -7.91
C LEU A 189 1.11 5.17 -8.18
N SER A 190 1.33 4.70 -9.42
CA SER A 190 2.51 3.92 -9.81
C SER A 190 3.67 4.78 -10.32
N THR A 191 3.47 6.10 -10.44
CA THR A 191 4.52 7.01 -10.89
C THR A 191 5.65 7.00 -9.87
N GLN A 192 6.85 6.60 -10.33
CA GLN A 192 8.08 6.75 -9.57
C GLN A 192 8.47 8.24 -9.59
N VAL A 193 8.07 8.95 -8.55
CA VAL A 193 8.51 10.32 -8.26
C VAL A 193 9.67 10.24 -7.28
N SER A 194 10.74 10.97 -7.57
CA SER A 194 11.81 11.20 -6.59
C SER A 194 11.28 12.05 -5.43
N GLU A 195 11.89 11.93 -4.25
CA GLU A 195 11.47 12.64 -3.04
C GLU A 195 11.43 14.18 -3.23
N GLY A 196 12.39 14.73 -3.97
CA GLY A 196 12.41 16.16 -4.32
C GLY A 196 11.26 16.59 -5.25
N MET A 197 10.72 15.67 -6.06
CA MET A 197 9.60 15.96 -6.98
C MET A 197 8.25 15.98 -6.26
N ILE A 198 8.10 15.16 -5.21
CA ILE A 198 6.92 15.21 -4.32
C ILE A 198 6.86 16.56 -3.61
N ALA A 199 7.99 17.03 -3.05
CA ALA A 199 8.07 18.34 -2.43
C ALA A 199 7.68 19.48 -3.40
N GLY A 200 8.13 19.42 -4.66
CA GLY A 200 7.75 20.39 -5.70
C GLY A 200 6.27 20.34 -6.10
N SER A 201 5.68 19.13 -6.20
CA SER A 201 4.27 18.94 -6.57
C SER A 201 3.29 19.42 -5.49
N LEU A 202 3.65 19.26 -4.21
CA LEU A 202 2.83 19.69 -3.09
C LEU A 202 2.79 21.22 -2.92
N ILE A 203 3.90 21.90 -3.25
CA ILE A 203 3.97 23.38 -3.32
C ILE A 203 3.07 23.92 -4.46
N GLY A 204 2.79 23.11 -5.49
CA GLY A 204 1.90 23.42 -6.61
C GLY A 204 0.39 23.32 -6.32
N GLY A 205 -0.02 22.86 -5.14
CA GLY A 205 -1.40 22.99 -4.66
C GLY A 205 -2.42 21.97 -5.18
N VAL A 206 -2.01 20.74 -5.49
CA VAL A 206 -2.98 19.66 -5.79
C VAL A 206 -3.32 18.92 -4.50
N VAL A 207 -4.33 19.42 -3.78
CA VAL A 207 -5.03 18.63 -2.76
C VAL A 207 -6.19 17.92 -3.42
N GLY A 208 -6.33 16.63 -3.10
CA GLY A 208 -7.38 15.75 -3.58
C GLY A 208 -8.73 16.45 -3.64
N GLY A 209 -9.25 16.55 -4.87
CA GLY A 209 -10.44 17.34 -5.16
C GLY A 209 -10.57 17.82 -6.60
N ALA A 210 -9.69 17.44 -7.52
CA ALA A 210 -9.94 17.58 -8.95
C ALA A 210 -8.89 16.78 -9.75
N VAL A 211 -9.28 15.60 -10.24
CA VAL A 211 -8.77 15.17 -11.55
C VAL A 211 -9.64 15.77 -12.67
N ALA A 212 -10.13 17.00 -12.44
CA ALA A 212 -10.87 17.77 -13.42
C ALA A 212 -9.97 18.71 -14.23
N GLY A 213 -8.69 18.87 -13.87
CA GLY A 213 -7.79 19.86 -14.48
C GLY A 213 -6.79 19.33 -15.52
N ALA A 214 -6.68 18.02 -15.74
CA ALA A 214 -5.74 17.45 -16.72
C ALA A 214 -6.44 16.59 -17.79
N ILE A 215 -7.72 16.87 -18.05
CA ILE A 215 -8.46 16.31 -19.18
C ILE A 215 -8.26 17.23 -20.39
N ASP A 216 -7.03 17.62 -20.68
CA ASP A 216 -6.70 18.24 -21.97
C ASP A 216 -5.34 17.73 -22.45
N SER A 217 -5.24 16.42 -22.53
CA SER A 217 -4.24 15.77 -23.39
C SER A 217 -4.83 14.46 -23.92
N LYS A 218 -4.78 14.34 -25.23
CA LYS A 218 -5.44 13.35 -26.07
C LYS A 218 -4.88 11.93 -25.87
N ASP A 219 -5.20 11.28 -24.75
CA ASP A 219 -4.96 9.83 -24.58
C ASP A 219 -6.04 9.17 -23.70
N SER A 220 -7.14 8.80 -24.35
CA SER A 220 -8.43 8.43 -23.74
C SER A 220 -8.56 6.97 -23.29
N GLN A 221 -7.47 6.29 -22.93
CA GLN A 221 -7.54 4.92 -22.36
C GLN A 221 -6.78 4.73 -21.03
N SER A 222 -5.94 5.66 -20.57
CA SER A 222 -5.07 5.46 -19.39
C SER A 222 -5.40 6.30 -18.14
N SER A 223 -6.46 7.11 -18.18
CA SER A 223 -6.83 8.07 -17.12
C SER A 223 -8.04 7.69 -16.28
N ARG A 224 -8.57 6.46 -16.39
CA ARG A 224 -9.78 6.05 -15.68
C ARG A 224 -9.55 6.06 -14.17
N MET A 225 -10.25 6.98 -13.49
CA MET A 225 -10.35 6.96 -12.03
C MET A 225 -11.11 5.71 -11.59
N GLN A 226 -10.57 5.00 -10.61
CA GLN A 226 -11.18 3.83 -10.02
C GLN A 226 -10.96 3.79 -8.51
N LYS A 227 -11.74 2.96 -7.83
CA LYS A 227 -11.46 2.61 -6.43
C LYS A 227 -10.21 1.75 -6.41
N ILE A 228 -9.23 2.15 -5.61
CA ILE A 228 -7.98 1.40 -5.41
C ILE A 228 -7.89 1.13 -3.92
N TYR A 229 -8.06 -0.13 -3.55
CA TYR A 229 -8.02 -0.57 -2.16
C TYR A 229 -6.60 -0.53 -1.60
N ILE A 230 -6.52 -0.30 -0.30
CA ILE A 230 -5.29 -0.34 0.48
C ILE A 230 -5.33 -1.62 1.30
N ASP A 231 -4.36 -2.50 1.08
CA ASP A 231 -4.23 -3.72 1.86
C ASP A 231 -4.08 -3.36 3.34
N SER A 232 -4.98 -3.91 4.16
CA SER A 232 -5.13 -3.50 5.56
C SER A 232 -4.00 -3.96 6.47
N LEU A 233 -3.13 -4.85 6.01
CA LEU A 233 -1.97 -5.34 6.76
C LEU A 233 -0.65 -4.71 6.31
N THR A 234 -0.56 -4.33 5.03
CA THR A 234 0.71 -3.87 4.43
C THR A 234 0.70 -2.40 3.99
N GLY A 235 -0.49 -1.81 3.83
CA GLY A 235 -0.64 -0.45 3.29
C GLY A 235 -0.37 -0.36 1.79
N ALA A 236 -0.11 -1.48 1.11
CA ALA A 236 0.11 -1.52 -0.33
C ALA A 236 -1.19 -1.24 -1.10
N TYR A 237 -1.09 -0.65 -2.28
CA TYR A 237 -2.23 -0.53 -3.20
C TYR A 237 -2.53 -1.87 -3.86
N ILE A 238 -3.81 -2.24 -3.91
CA ILE A 238 -4.30 -3.40 -4.63
C ILE A 238 -4.83 -2.90 -5.97
N PHE A 239 -4.15 -3.27 -7.05
CA PHE A 239 -4.58 -2.96 -8.41
C PHE A 239 -5.23 -4.20 -9.01
N ASP A 240 -6.54 -4.11 -9.26
CA ASP A 240 -7.28 -5.07 -10.08
C ASP A 240 -6.96 -4.91 -11.58
#